data_AF-A0A7V4TW96-F1
#
_entry.id   AF-A0A7V4TW96-F1
#
_cell.length_a   1.000
_cell.length_b   1.000
_cell.length_c   1.000
_cell.angle_alpha   90.00
_cell.angle_beta   90.00
_cell.angle_gamma   90.00
#
_symmetry.space_group_name_H-M   'P 1'
#
loop_
_entity.id
_entity.type
_entity.pdbx_description
1 polymer ?
#
loop_
_entity_poly.entity_id
_entity_poly.type
_entity_poly.pdbx_seq_one_letter_code
_entity_poly.pdbx_strand_id
1 'polypeptide(L)'
;MRRILPLILTLLVVSALVATGCGGTGGTQPPGPVQPAMCTLRVQSTSPYVWGYVWVNGMNTGVYLDPMGVAQVGQYPCGQQVSVQIVDEFGQFSHIEVVTMVSPVTTLNFSWW
;
A
#
# COMPACT_ATOMS: atom_id res chain seq x y z
N MET A 1 26.92 24.36 -58.50
CA MET A 1 26.58 23.02 -57.95
C MET A 1 27.69 22.43 -57.05
N ARG A 2 28.43 23.24 -56.27
CA ARG A 2 29.56 22.76 -55.41
C ARG A 2 29.27 22.78 -53.89
N ARG A 3 28.09 23.26 -53.47
CA ARG A 3 27.73 23.44 -52.04
C ARG A 3 26.64 22.49 -51.53
N ILE A 4 26.12 21.60 -52.38
CA ILE A 4 25.06 20.65 -52.03
C ILE A 4 25.65 19.29 -51.57
N LEU A 5 26.88 19.00 -51.99
CA LEU A 5 27.60 17.76 -51.67
C LEU A 5 27.85 17.53 -50.16
N PRO A 6 28.24 18.51 -49.33
CA PRO A 6 28.49 18.24 -47.91
C PRO A 6 27.20 17.98 -47.12
N LEU A 7 26.05 18.48 -47.61
CA LEU A 7 24.75 18.39 -46.94
C LEU A 7 24.12 17.00 -47.09
N ILE A 8 24.31 16.37 -48.25
CA ILE A 8 23.89 14.98 -48.52
C ILE A 8 24.73 13.99 -47.70
N LEU A 9 26.03 14.26 -47.53
CA LEU A 9 26.93 13.40 -46.76
C LEU A 9 26.57 13.38 -45.27
N THR A 10 26.25 14.54 -44.69
CA THR A 10 25.80 14.62 -43.28
C THR A 10 24.46 13.93 -43.05
N LEU A 11 23.52 13.99 -44.02
CA LEU A 11 22.22 13.34 -43.88
C LEU A 11 22.32 11.81 -43.91
N LEU A 12 23.30 11.27 -44.65
CA LEU A 12 23.56 9.83 -44.77
C LEU A 12 24.24 9.24 -43.52
N VAL A 13 25.11 10.02 -42.85
CA VAL A 13 25.75 9.58 -41.59
C VAL A 13 24.74 9.55 -40.43
N VAL A 14 23.80 10.51 -40.37
CA VAL A 14 22.78 10.53 -39.31
C VAL A 14 21.77 9.39 -39.46
N SER A 15 21.42 9.00 -40.68
CA SER A 15 20.49 7.88 -40.93
C SER A 15 21.10 6.50 -40.65
N ALA A 16 22.43 6.35 -40.74
CA ALA A 16 23.12 5.13 -40.32
C ALA A 16 23.18 4.95 -38.79
N LEU A 17 23.14 6.03 -37.99
CA LEU A 17 23.13 5.96 -36.53
C LEU A 17 21.78 5.56 -35.92
N VAL A 18 20.68 5.65 -36.68
CA VAL A 18 19.34 5.25 -36.20
C VAL A 18 19.09 3.74 -36.39
N ALA A 19 19.90 3.06 -37.21
CA ALA A 19 19.70 1.66 -37.56
C ALA A 19 20.35 0.64 -36.60
N THR A 20 21.04 1.06 -35.55
CA THR A 20 21.68 0.16 -34.55
C THR A 20 20.89 -0.02 -33.25
N GLY A 21 19.64 0.48 -33.18
CA GLY A 21 18.85 0.48 -31.94
C GLY A 21 17.89 -0.69 -31.69
N CYS A 22 17.61 -1.57 -32.66
CA CYS A 22 16.67 -2.69 -32.48
C CYS A 22 17.35 -4.06 -32.69
N GLY A 23 18.52 -4.22 -32.08
CA GLY A 23 19.11 -5.53 -31.81
C GLY A 23 18.95 -5.88 -30.32
N GLY A 24 17.73 -5.74 -29.78
CA GLY A 24 17.44 -6.08 -28.39
C GLY A 24 17.24 -7.57 -28.23
N THR A 25 18.32 -8.33 -28.06
CA THR A 25 18.28 -9.58 -27.30
C THR A 25 17.40 -9.37 -26.07
N GLY A 26 16.43 -10.26 -25.84
CA GLY A 26 15.52 -10.22 -24.71
C GLY A 26 16.25 -10.05 -23.38
N GLY A 27 16.48 -8.80 -23.01
CA GLY A 27 16.92 -8.40 -21.70
C GLY A 27 15.71 -8.59 -20.81
N THR A 28 15.79 -9.55 -19.91
CA THR A 28 14.90 -9.60 -18.75
C THR A 28 14.93 -8.21 -18.11
N GLN A 29 13.83 -7.47 -18.25
CA GLN A 29 13.62 -6.22 -17.52
C GLN A 29 13.91 -6.55 -16.05
N PRO A 30 14.80 -5.78 -15.37
CA PRO A 30 15.03 -5.98 -13.95
C PRO A 30 13.66 -6.02 -13.25
N PRO A 31 13.40 -6.97 -12.34
CA PRO A 31 12.16 -6.99 -11.60
C PRO A 31 11.94 -5.58 -11.02
N GLY A 32 10.79 -4.99 -11.31
CA GLY A 32 10.40 -3.75 -10.66
C GLY A 32 10.43 -3.94 -9.14
N PRO A 33 10.53 -2.86 -8.36
CA PRO A 33 10.51 -2.96 -6.91
C PRO A 33 9.33 -3.81 -6.45
N VAL A 34 9.60 -4.85 -5.66
CA VAL A 34 8.58 -5.73 -5.10
C VAL A 34 7.68 -4.87 -4.22
N GLN A 35 6.42 -4.70 -4.61
CA GLN A 35 5.45 -4.01 -3.76
C GLN A 35 5.24 -4.83 -2.48
N PRO A 36 5.17 -4.18 -1.30
CA PRO A 36 4.84 -4.88 -0.07
C PRO A 36 3.51 -5.62 -0.23
N ALA A 37 3.46 -6.87 0.23
CA ALA A 37 2.18 -7.56 0.36
C ALA A 37 1.26 -6.74 1.29
N MET A 38 -0.02 -6.65 0.95
CA MET A 38 -1.01 -5.94 1.77
C MET A 38 -1.81 -6.94 2.61
N CYS A 39 -2.00 -6.61 3.87
CA CYS A 39 -2.71 -7.38 4.88
C CYS A 39 -3.93 -6.59 5.38
N THR A 40 -5.04 -7.29 5.63
CA THR A 40 -6.28 -6.68 6.15
C THR A 40 -6.30 -6.77 7.66
N LEU A 41 -6.63 -5.68 8.35
CA LEU A 41 -6.87 -5.71 9.79
C LEU A 41 -8.34 -6.05 10.04
N ARG A 42 -8.61 -7.05 10.87
CA ARG A 42 -9.94 -7.39 11.37
C ARG A 42 -9.98 -7.09 12.86
N VAL A 43 -10.81 -6.13 13.27
CA VAL A 43 -11.03 -5.81 14.68
C VAL A 43 -12.31 -6.50 15.13
N GLN A 44 -12.26 -7.19 16.26
CA GLN A 44 -13.40 -7.90 16.82
C GLN A 44 -13.62 -7.47 18.26
N SER A 45 -14.86 -7.10 18.58
CA SER A 45 -15.29 -6.88 19.95
C SER A 45 -15.75 -8.23 20.53
N THR A 46 -15.23 -8.58 21.71
CA THR A 46 -15.67 -9.76 22.48
C THR A 46 -16.40 -9.37 23.77
N SER A 47 -16.84 -8.11 23.88
CA SER A 47 -17.54 -7.56 25.03
C SER A 47 -18.72 -6.70 24.57
N PRO A 48 -19.87 -6.73 25.26
CA PRO A 48 -20.99 -5.82 24.96
C PRO A 48 -20.64 -4.36 25.33
N TYR A 49 -19.53 -4.13 26.02
CA TYR A 49 -19.09 -2.81 26.45
C TYR A 49 -17.98 -2.20 25.59
N VAL A 50 -17.66 -2.83 24.45
CA VAL A 50 -16.62 -2.32 23.54
C VAL A 50 -17.22 -2.09 22.17
N TRP A 51 -17.40 -0.82 21.83
CA TRP A 51 -17.97 -0.35 20.56
C TRP A 51 -17.42 1.04 20.21
N GLY A 52 -17.58 1.45 18.95
CA GLY A 52 -17.18 2.79 18.52
C GLY A 52 -16.41 2.79 17.21
N TYR A 53 -15.89 3.94 16.83
CA TYR A 53 -15.06 4.07 15.64
C TYR A 53 -13.67 3.46 15.87
N VAL A 54 -13.22 2.66 14.91
CA VAL A 54 -11.86 2.13 14.94
C VAL A 54 -10.89 3.21 14.47
N TRP A 55 -9.89 3.49 15.29
CA TRP A 55 -8.77 4.36 14.97
C TRP A 55 -7.50 3.54 14.82
N VAL A 56 -6.72 3.84 13.79
CA VAL A 56 -5.44 3.17 13.51
C VAL A 56 -4.34 4.21 13.39
N ASN A 57 -3.24 4.02 14.12
CA ASN A 57 -2.11 4.96 14.19
C ASN A 57 -2.54 6.40 14.49
N GLY A 58 -3.54 6.56 15.38
CA GLY A 58 -4.07 7.87 15.77
C GLY A 58 -5.00 8.53 14.75
N MET A 59 -5.42 7.82 13.69
CA MET A 59 -6.35 8.34 12.68
C MET A 59 -7.66 7.55 12.68
N ASN A 60 -8.80 8.26 12.62
CA ASN A 60 -10.11 7.63 12.46
C ASN A 60 -10.20 6.94 11.08
N THR A 61 -10.58 5.67 11.06
CA THR A 61 -10.72 4.89 9.83
C THR A 61 -12.09 5.04 9.16
N GLY A 62 -13.06 5.66 9.85
CA GLY A 62 -14.46 5.77 9.43
C GLY A 62 -15.26 4.47 9.59
N VAL A 63 -14.65 3.40 10.10
CA VAL A 63 -15.30 2.12 10.34
C VAL A 63 -15.79 2.05 11.78
N TYR A 64 -17.07 1.76 11.96
CA TYR A 64 -17.68 1.56 13.27
C TYR A 64 -17.65 0.07 13.65
N LEU A 65 -17.26 -0.23 14.88
CA LEU A 65 -17.31 -1.56 15.48
C LEU A 65 -18.53 -1.66 16.40
N ASP A 66 -19.46 -2.52 16.04
CA ASP A 66 -20.61 -2.84 16.90
C ASP A 66 -20.18 -3.62 18.16
N PRO A 67 -20.94 -3.49 19.26
CA PRO A 67 -20.75 -4.35 20.44
C PRO A 67 -20.81 -5.83 20.06
N MET A 68 -19.89 -6.65 20.56
CA MET A 68 -19.77 -8.08 20.17
C MET A 68 -19.62 -8.30 18.64
N GLY A 69 -19.26 -7.26 17.90
CA GLY A 69 -19.20 -7.24 16.45
C GLY A 69 -17.82 -7.46 15.88
N VAL A 70 -17.74 -7.37 14.55
CA VAL A 70 -16.51 -7.53 13.77
C VAL A 70 -16.46 -6.45 12.71
N ALA A 71 -15.34 -5.76 12.62
CA ALA A 71 -15.05 -4.75 11.61
C ALA A 71 -13.80 -5.13 10.80
N GLN A 72 -13.84 -4.93 9.49
CA GLN A 72 -12.64 -4.98 8.64
C GLN A 72 -12.16 -3.56 8.39
N VAL A 73 -10.86 -3.33 8.60
CA VAL A 73 -10.29 -2.00 8.74
C VAL A 73 -9.10 -1.88 7.81
N GLY A 74 -9.32 -1.25 6.66
CA GLY A 74 -8.27 -0.87 5.71
C GLY A 74 -7.35 -2.02 5.24
N GLN A 75 -6.26 -1.63 4.60
CA GLN A 75 -5.18 -2.52 4.20
C GLN A 75 -3.84 -1.89 4.59
N TYR A 76 -3.00 -2.67 5.23
CA TYR A 76 -1.69 -2.24 5.72
C TYR A 76 -0.61 -3.17 5.15
N PRO A 77 0.60 -2.66 4.86
CA PRO A 77 1.75 -3.50 4.53
C PRO A 77 1.93 -4.64 5.54
N CYS A 78 2.02 -5.87 5.04
CA CYS A 78 2.36 -7.02 5.85
C CYS A 78 3.76 -6.82 6.48
N GLY A 79 3.92 -7.22 7.74
CA GLY A 79 5.11 -6.98 8.55
C GLY A 79 5.12 -5.62 9.26
N GLN A 80 4.21 -4.69 8.93
CA GLN A 80 4.07 -3.44 9.66
C GLN A 80 3.39 -3.66 11.02
N GLN A 81 3.82 -2.90 12.02
CA GLN A 81 3.12 -2.76 13.28
C GLN A 81 2.16 -1.56 13.22
N VAL A 82 0.94 -1.76 13.70
CA VAL A 82 -0.09 -0.71 13.79
C VAL A 82 -0.61 -0.62 15.21
N SER A 83 -0.88 0.59 15.69
CA SER A 83 -1.61 0.82 16.93
C SER A 83 -3.09 1.00 16.63
N VAL A 84 -3.94 0.39 17.43
CA VAL A 84 -5.39 0.38 17.26
C VAL A 84 -6.03 0.81 18.57
N GLN A 85 -7.01 1.69 18.48
CA GLN A 85 -7.87 2.08 19.59
C GLN A 85 -9.29 2.24 19.08
N ILE A 86 -10.25 2.15 19.98
CA ILE A 86 -11.67 2.37 19.70
C ILE A 86 -12.07 3.67 20.38
N VAL A 87 -12.83 4.50 19.67
CA VAL A 87 -13.32 5.79 20.17
C VAL A 87 -14.83 5.83 20.04
N ASP A 88 -15.55 6.00 21.15
CA ASP A 88 -17.02 6.07 21.13
C ASP A 88 -17.53 7.39 20.52
N GLU A 89 -18.86 7.49 20.42
CA GLU A 89 -19.56 8.69 19.97
C GLU A 89 -19.40 9.92 20.88
N PHE A 90 -18.93 9.72 22.12
CA PHE A 90 -18.66 10.78 23.10
C PHE A 90 -17.20 11.24 23.09
N GLY A 91 -16.33 10.59 22.30
CA GLY A 91 -14.91 10.87 22.20
C GLY A 91 -14.07 10.23 23.31
N GLN A 92 -14.60 9.30 24.09
CA GLN A 92 -13.80 8.49 25.01
C GLN A 92 -13.01 7.47 24.20
N PHE A 93 -11.74 7.26 24.56
CA PHE A 93 -10.85 6.30 23.92
C PHE A 93 -10.67 5.06 24.79
N SER A 94 -10.59 3.91 24.14
CA SER A 94 -10.16 2.65 24.74
C SER A 94 -8.66 2.66 25.06
N HIS A 95 -8.16 1.59 25.65
CA HIS A 95 -6.73 1.27 25.60
C HIS A 95 -6.23 1.11 24.16
N ILE A 96 -4.91 1.22 24.00
CA ILE A 96 -4.22 1.05 22.73
C ILE A 96 -3.70 -0.38 22.64
N GLU A 97 -4.13 -1.08 21.61
CA GLU A 97 -3.59 -2.37 21.23
C GLU A 97 -2.57 -2.19 20.10
N VAL A 98 -1.48 -2.94 20.14
CA VAL A 98 -0.42 -2.87 19.13
C VAL A 98 -0.26 -4.23 18.48
N VAL A 99 -0.51 -4.29 17.17
CA VAL A 99 -0.53 -5.56 16.41
C VAL A 99 0.40 -5.50 15.22
N THR A 100 1.12 -6.59 14.97
CA THR A 100 1.94 -6.77 13.77
C THR A 100 1.14 -7.50 12.69
N MET A 101 1.10 -6.96 11.48
CA MET A 101 0.35 -7.47 10.34
C MET A 101 1.04 -8.70 9.72
N VAL A 102 0.92 -9.87 10.32
CA VAL A 102 1.69 -11.07 9.93
C VAL A 102 0.97 -12.01 8.96
N SER A 103 -0.33 -11.84 8.75
CA SER A 103 -1.16 -12.71 7.91
C SER A 103 -2.10 -11.91 7.01
N PRO A 104 -2.54 -12.46 5.85
CA PRO A 104 -3.42 -11.78 4.91
C PRO A 104 -4.65 -11.14 5.56
N VAL A 105 -5.15 -11.78 6.62
CA VAL A 105 -6.09 -11.19 7.58
C VAL A 105 -5.49 -11.34 8.98
N THR A 106 -5.18 -10.23 9.63
CA THR A 106 -4.72 -10.18 11.01
C THR A 106 -5.90 -9.81 11.89
N THR A 107 -6.25 -10.65 12.87
CA THR A 107 -7.39 -10.41 13.77
C THR A 107 -6.91 -9.87 15.12
N LEU A 108 -7.52 -8.78 15.56
CA LEU A 108 -7.29 -8.15 16.86
C LEU A 108 -8.60 -8.18 17.67
N ASN A 109 -8.53 -8.72 18.88
CA ASN A 109 -9.69 -8.85 19.76
C ASN A 109 -9.63 -7.79 20.87
N PHE A 110 -10.69 -7.00 21.00
CA PHE A 110 -10.92 -6.12 22.13
C PHE A 110 -11.92 -6.76 23.09
N SER A 111 -11.50 -7.03 24.33
CA SER A 111 -12.34 -7.67 25.36
C SER A 111 -12.73 -6.74 26.51
N TRP A 112 -12.11 -5.56 26.60
CA TRP A 112 -12.38 -4.52 27.58
C TRP A 112 -12.12 -3.14 26.96
N TRP A 113 -12.56 -2.09 27.65
CA TRP A 113 -12.44 -0.70 27.20
C TRP A 113 -11.06 -0.12 27.45
#